data_AF-A0A165F292-F1
#
_entry.id   AF-A0A165F292-F1
#
_cell.length_a   1.000
_cell.length_b   1.000
_cell.length_c   1.000
_cell.angle_alpha   90.00
_cell.angle_beta   90.00
_cell.angle_gamma   90.00
#
_symmetry.space_group_name_H-M   'P 1'
#
loop_
_entity.id
_entity.type
_entity.pdbx_description
1 polymer ?
#
loop_
_entity_poly.entity_id
_entity_poly.type
_entity_poly.pdbx_seq_one_letter_code
_entity_poly.pdbx_strand_id
1 'polypeptide(L)'
;MAEVLTRLYPGTSLAYAFPAPNTPPSLASIDSAFELQEYLALLLRYDPHAVEELTKLPTGGDGEEVEKWAWIYEQIRRLVEDMNHPLITRLQEDCTRSSCPEMRANEWTYLCSAHGLPTLQQCCAIDYTLHTIDHITATLNSSKNFPSRLSIPQTSQRHISAIARRLARVFAHAYFHHREVFEESEVRLSPLQDRR
;
A
#
# COMPACT_ATOMS: atom_id res chain seq x y z
N MET A 1 1.56 17.35 26.59
CA MET A 1 1.69 16.96 25.16
C MET A 1 2.33 15.58 25.18
N ALA A 2 1.61 14.54 24.76
CA ALA A 2 2.16 13.19 24.73
C ALA A 2 3.16 13.12 23.57
N GLU A 3 4.44 12.98 23.92
CA GLU A 3 5.53 12.82 22.95
C GLU A 3 5.30 11.50 22.20
N VAL A 4 5.05 11.58 20.89
CA VAL A 4 4.96 10.38 20.05
C VAL A 4 6.36 9.77 20.05
N LEU A 5 6.54 8.66 20.76
CA LEU A 5 7.81 7.93 20.78
C LEU A 5 8.08 7.36 19.39
N THR A 6 8.75 8.15 18.55
CA THR A 6 9.25 7.74 17.22
C THR A 6 10.55 6.94 17.33
N ARG A 7 11.26 7.05 18.45
CA ARG A 7 12.54 6.40 18.69
C ARG A 7 12.37 5.04 19.38
N LEU A 8 12.77 3.98 18.68
CA LEU A 8 12.91 2.65 19.26
C LEU A 8 14.14 2.60 20.18
N TYR A 9 13.95 2.11 21.41
CA TYR A 9 15.05 1.85 22.33
C TYR A 9 15.53 0.40 22.18
N PRO A 10 16.84 0.14 22.26
CA PRO A 10 17.35 -1.23 22.32
C PRO A 10 16.67 -2.02 23.43
N GLY A 11 16.12 -3.20 23.10
CA GLY A 11 15.40 -4.04 24.05
C GLY A 11 13.90 -3.79 24.16
N THR A 12 13.34 -2.79 23.46
CA THR A 12 11.87 -2.62 23.36
C THR A 12 11.26 -3.83 22.67
N SER A 13 10.24 -4.45 23.28
CA SER A 13 9.51 -5.55 22.65
C SER A 13 8.70 -5.06 21.45
N LEU A 14 8.49 -5.92 20.46
CA LEU A 14 7.72 -5.58 19.26
C LEU A 14 6.31 -5.06 19.60
N ALA A 15 5.69 -5.57 20.66
CA ALA A 15 4.37 -5.15 21.12
C ALA A 15 4.32 -3.68 21.58
N TYR A 16 5.45 -3.11 21.99
CA TYR A 16 5.56 -1.71 22.47
C TYR A 16 6.39 -0.82 21.53
N ALA A 17 6.90 -1.36 20.42
CA ALA A 17 7.78 -0.66 19.50
C ALA A 17 7.05 0.50 18.79
N PHE A 18 5.76 0.33 18.47
CA PHE A 18 5.00 1.29 17.68
C PHE A 18 3.62 1.57 18.30
N PRO A 19 3.54 2.36 19.38
CA PRO A 19 2.25 2.69 19.98
C PRO A 19 1.37 3.46 19.00
N ALA A 20 0.08 3.15 19.00
CA ALA A 20 -0.93 3.94 18.30
C ALA A 20 -1.04 5.33 18.96
N PRO A 21 -1.19 6.42 18.18
CA PRO A 21 -1.45 7.74 18.75
C PRO A 21 -2.76 7.73 19.55
N ASN A 22 -2.79 8.44 20.67
CA ASN A 22 -4.03 8.61 21.47
C ASN A 22 -4.86 9.80 21.01
N THR A 23 -4.30 10.65 20.14
CA THR A 23 -4.94 11.85 19.59
C THR A 23 -4.74 11.86 18.08
N PRO A 24 -5.63 12.52 17.31
CA PRO A 24 -5.44 12.68 15.88
C PRO A 24 -4.06 13.29 15.59
N PRO A 25 -3.25 12.68 14.72
CA PRO A 25 -1.94 13.22 14.37
C PRO A 25 -2.11 14.51 13.57
N SER A 26 -1.12 15.40 13.67
CA SER A 26 -1.05 16.63 12.89
C SER A 26 0.25 16.66 12.11
N LEU A 27 0.18 16.95 10.81
CA LEU A 27 1.37 17.05 9.96
C LEU A 27 2.36 18.09 10.50
N ALA A 28 1.86 19.22 11.03
CA ALA A 28 2.66 20.29 11.63
C ALA A 28 3.51 19.87 12.83
N SER A 29 3.22 18.73 13.44
CA SER A 29 3.96 18.21 14.60
C SER A 29 5.12 17.27 14.23
N ILE A 30 5.30 16.99 12.94
CA ILE A 30 6.30 16.07 12.42
C ILE A 30 7.46 16.88 11.87
N ASP A 31 8.66 16.64 12.41
CA ASP A 31 9.91 17.23 11.93
C ASP A 31 10.79 16.11 11.36
N SER A 32 10.61 15.81 10.06
CA SER A 32 11.27 14.70 9.39
C SER A 32 11.50 15.00 7.90
N ALA A 33 12.50 14.36 7.28
CA ALA A 33 12.64 14.41 5.82
C ALA A 33 11.52 13.64 5.06
N PHE A 34 10.70 12.87 5.79
CA PHE A 34 9.64 12.01 5.26
C PHE A 34 8.28 12.28 5.92
N GLU A 35 7.95 13.56 6.16
CA GLU A 35 6.78 13.99 6.93
C GLU A 35 5.47 13.34 6.45
N LEU A 36 5.23 13.32 5.13
CA LEU A 36 4.01 12.73 4.56
C LEU A 36 3.91 11.22 4.80
N GLN A 37 5.02 10.49 4.69
CA GLN A 37 5.08 9.05 4.91
C GLN A 37 4.79 8.74 6.39
N GLU A 38 5.42 9.48 7.30
CA GLU A 38 5.23 9.31 8.74
C GLU A 38 3.82 9.70 9.18
N TYR A 39 3.30 10.81 8.64
CA TYR A 39 1.94 11.27 8.87
C TYR A 39 0.91 10.22 8.46
N LEU A 40 1.03 9.66 7.26
CA LEU A 40 0.15 8.59 6.79
C LEU A 40 0.24 7.35 7.68
N ALA A 41 1.44 6.95 8.08
CA ALA A 41 1.63 5.83 8.99
C ALA A 41 1.03 6.09 10.39
N LEU A 42 1.02 7.34 10.87
CA LEU A 42 0.37 7.72 12.12
C LEU A 42 -1.15 7.72 11.99
N LEU A 43 -1.70 8.22 10.87
CA LEU A 43 -3.14 8.18 10.61
C LEU A 43 -3.68 6.75 10.59
N LEU A 44 -3.00 5.85 9.85
CA LEU A 44 -3.39 4.44 9.77
C LEU A 44 -3.32 3.72 11.13
N ARG A 45 -2.35 4.09 11.97
CA ARG A 45 -2.25 3.56 13.34
C ARG A 45 -3.28 4.15 14.30
N TYR A 46 -3.72 5.39 14.04
CA TYR A 46 -4.73 6.07 14.84
C TYR A 46 -6.12 5.50 14.54
N ASP A 47 -6.53 5.51 13.27
CA ASP A 47 -7.78 4.90 12.81
C ASP A 47 -7.70 4.47 11.33
N PRO A 48 -7.54 3.16 11.05
CA PRO A 48 -7.53 2.66 9.68
C PRO A 48 -8.90 2.68 9.00
N HIS A 49 -10.00 2.89 9.75
CA HIS A 49 -11.35 2.92 9.19
C HIS A 49 -11.81 4.33 8.79
N ALA A 50 -11.06 5.38 9.17
CA ALA A 50 -11.35 6.76 8.83
C ALA A 50 -10.95 7.10 7.38
N VAL A 51 -11.51 6.39 6.40
CA VAL A 51 -11.14 6.48 4.97
C VAL A 51 -11.25 7.91 4.43
N GLU A 52 -12.27 8.65 4.85
CA GLU A 52 -12.46 10.05 4.45
C GLU A 52 -11.28 10.93 4.90
N GLU A 53 -10.82 10.77 6.15
CA GLU A 53 -9.68 11.51 6.67
C GLU A 53 -8.35 11.01 6.08
N LEU A 54 -8.20 9.69 5.87
CA LEU A 54 -7.01 9.09 5.27
C LEU A 54 -6.79 9.54 3.82
N THR A 55 -7.86 9.80 3.07
CA THR A 55 -7.79 10.18 1.65
C THR A 55 -7.82 11.69 1.43
N LYS A 56 -8.17 12.46 2.47
CA LYS A 56 -8.16 13.93 2.45
C LYS A 56 -6.73 14.45 2.23
N LEU A 57 -6.62 15.54 1.47
CA LEU A 57 -5.35 16.23 1.29
C LEU A 57 -4.97 16.92 2.61
N PRO A 58 -3.80 16.63 3.20
CA PRO A 58 -3.42 17.27 4.45
C PRO A 58 -2.96 18.71 4.23
N THR A 59 -3.03 19.48 5.30
CA THR A 59 -2.56 20.87 5.37
C THR A 59 -1.30 20.92 6.23
N GLY A 60 -0.27 21.64 5.76
CA GLY A 60 0.98 21.87 6.47
C GLY A 60 0.82 22.78 7.69
N GLY A 61 1.90 22.94 8.46
CA GLY A 61 1.90 23.79 9.67
C GLY A 61 1.76 25.28 9.40
N ASP A 62 2.05 25.71 8.18
CA ASP A 62 1.85 27.06 7.64
C ASP A 62 0.41 27.30 7.13
N GLY A 63 -0.43 26.27 7.11
CA GLY A 63 -1.77 26.34 6.54
C GLY A 63 -1.80 26.15 5.03
N GLU A 64 -0.67 25.87 4.38
CA GLU A 64 -0.64 25.55 2.95
C GLU A 64 -1.01 24.09 2.70
N GLU A 65 -1.74 23.83 1.61
CA GLU A 65 -2.02 22.47 1.19
C GLU A 65 -0.74 21.80 0.67
N VAL A 66 -0.51 20.56 1.08
CA VAL A 66 0.62 19.78 0.56
C VAL A 66 0.45 19.53 -0.94
N GLU A 67 1.56 19.27 -1.63
CA GLU A 67 1.51 18.93 -3.05
C GLU A 67 0.65 17.66 -3.28
N LYS A 68 -0.47 17.81 -3.99
CA LYS A 68 -1.46 16.74 -4.18
C LYS A 68 -0.86 15.43 -4.68
N TRP A 69 0.06 15.49 -5.64
CA TRP A 69 0.62 14.27 -6.22
C TRP A 69 1.67 13.61 -5.32
N ALA A 70 2.42 14.37 -4.50
CA ALA A 70 3.24 13.81 -3.43
C ALA A 70 2.38 13.00 -2.44
N TRP A 71 1.21 13.53 -2.05
CA TRP A 71 0.29 12.80 -1.19
C TRP A 71 -0.21 11.49 -1.83
N ILE A 72 -0.69 11.55 -3.08
CA ILE A 72 -1.12 10.35 -3.82
C ILE A 72 0.02 9.34 -3.97
N TYR A 73 1.25 9.82 -4.20
CA TYR A 73 2.42 8.96 -4.33
C TYR A 73 2.71 8.20 -3.03
N GLU A 74 2.70 8.86 -1.87
CA GLU A 74 2.89 8.20 -0.57
C GLU A 74 1.76 7.22 -0.23
N GLN A 75 0.51 7.54 -0.59
CA GLN A 75 -0.63 6.63 -0.47
C GLN A 75 -0.42 5.33 -1.25
N ILE A 76 0.04 5.43 -2.51
CA ILE A 76 0.30 4.27 -3.35
C ILE A 76 1.48 3.45 -2.82
N ARG A 77 2.55 4.11 -2.35
CA ARG A 77 3.67 3.40 -1.70
C ARG A 77 3.20 2.62 -0.49
N ARG A 78 2.40 3.26 0.36
CA ARG A 78 1.85 2.64 1.56
C ARG A 78 0.95 1.45 1.24
N LEU A 79 0.07 1.58 0.25
CA LEU A 79 -0.79 0.49 -0.20
C LEU A 79 0.03 -0.72 -0.67
N VAL A 80 1.10 -0.51 -1.44
CA VAL A 80 1.98 -1.60 -1.90
C VAL A 80 2.70 -2.26 -0.72
N GLU A 81 3.14 -1.48 0.27
CA GLU A 81 3.76 -2.01 1.49
C GLU A 81 2.78 -2.88 2.29
N ASP A 82 1.59 -2.37 2.59
CA ASP A 82 0.56 -3.07 3.36
C ASP A 82 0.00 -4.32 2.63
N MET A 83 0.03 -4.32 1.29
CA MET A 83 -0.36 -5.50 0.51
C MET A 83 0.60 -6.69 0.67
N ASN A 84 1.90 -6.46 0.89
CA ASN A 84 2.89 -7.54 0.99
C ASN A 84 2.56 -8.51 2.13
N HIS A 85 2.10 -7.97 3.25
CA HIS A 85 1.68 -8.76 4.40
C HIS A 85 0.44 -8.15 5.07
N PRO A 86 -0.62 -8.94 5.31
CA PRO A 86 -0.65 -10.41 5.21
C PRO A 86 -1.12 -10.96 3.86
N LEU A 87 -1.69 -10.12 2.98
CA LEU A 87 -2.42 -10.58 1.80
C LEU A 87 -1.57 -11.41 0.84
N ILE A 88 -0.48 -10.83 0.30
CA ILE A 88 0.37 -11.53 -0.70
C ILE A 88 1.08 -12.72 -0.07
N THR A 89 1.50 -12.61 1.19
CA THR A 89 2.14 -13.73 1.91
C THR A 89 1.20 -14.94 1.98
N ARG A 90 -0.07 -14.74 2.36
CA ARG A 90 -1.06 -15.83 2.39
C ARG A 90 -1.47 -16.32 1.02
N LEU A 91 -1.59 -15.43 0.03
CA LEU A 91 -1.84 -15.85 -1.35
C LEU A 91 -0.73 -16.76 -1.88
N GLN A 92 0.52 -16.60 -1.45
CA GLN A 92 1.59 -17.54 -1.85
C GLN A 92 1.41 -18.95 -1.27
N GLU A 93 0.68 -19.10 -0.17
CA GLU A 93 0.37 -20.40 0.43
C GLU A 93 -0.85 -21.06 -0.25
N ASP A 94 -1.87 -20.27 -0.58
CA ASP A 94 -3.18 -20.75 -1.07
C ASP A 94 -3.36 -20.71 -2.60
N CYS A 95 -2.79 -19.70 -3.25
CA CYS A 95 -2.91 -19.49 -4.70
C CYS A 95 -1.81 -20.26 -5.43
N THR A 96 -2.21 -21.26 -6.20
CA THR A 96 -1.29 -22.14 -6.91
C THR A 96 -1.57 -22.13 -8.41
N ARG A 97 -0.61 -22.61 -9.19
CA ARG A 97 -0.80 -22.80 -10.64
C ARG A 97 -1.95 -23.77 -10.96
N SER A 98 -2.24 -24.73 -10.08
CA SER A 98 -3.37 -25.65 -10.24
C SER A 98 -4.72 -25.02 -9.89
N SER A 99 -4.80 -24.23 -8.81
CA SER A 99 -6.06 -23.59 -8.40
C SER A 99 -6.39 -22.39 -9.27
N CYS A 100 -5.39 -21.61 -9.68
CA CYS A 100 -5.54 -20.38 -10.46
C CYS A 100 -4.53 -20.34 -11.62
N PRO A 101 -4.71 -21.15 -12.68
CA PRO A 101 -3.77 -21.26 -13.80
C PRO A 101 -3.65 -19.99 -14.64
N GLU A 102 -4.63 -19.08 -14.54
CA GLU A 102 -4.67 -17.79 -15.22
C GLU A 102 -5.02 -16.70 -14.21
N MET A 103 -4.49 -15.49 -14.40
CA MET A 103 -4.90 -14.33 -13.60
C MET A 103 -6.30 -13.87 -14.01
N ARG A 104 -7.30 -14.26 -13.23
CA ARG A 104 -8.71 -13.94 -13.48
C ARG A 104 -9.37 -13.32 -12.25
N ALA A 105 -10.37 -12.49 -12.50
CA ALA A 105 -11.29 -11.99 -11.49
C ALA A 105 -12.70 -11.97 -12.08
N ASN A 106 -13.59 -12.81 -11.57
CA ASN A 106 -14.92 -13.01 -12.14
C ASN A 106 -14.86 -13.37 -13.65
N GLU A 107 -15.53 -12.61 -14.54
CA GLU A 107 -15.46 -12.84 -15.99
C GLU A 107 -14.21 -12.25 -16.67
N TRP A 108 -13.38 -11.49 -15.95
CA TRP A 108 -12.24 -10.78 -16.52
C TRP A 108 -10.96 -11.60 -16.43
N THR A 109 -10.21 -11.67 -17.53
CA THR A 109 -8.86 -12.27 -17.59
C THR A 109 -7.82 -11.19 -17.83
N TYR A 110 -6.74 -11.20 -17.04
CA TYR A 110 -5.68 -10.21 -17.09
C TYR A 110 -4.37 -10.79 -17.59
N LEU A 111 -3.77 -10.14 -18.58
CA LEU A 111 -2.48 -10.54 -19.15
C LEU A 111 -1.33 -9.81 -18.46
N CYS A 112 -0.26 -10.54 -18.16
CA CYS A 112 0.93 -9.98 -17.53
C CYS A 112 1.80 -9.27 -18.57
N SER A 113 2.19 -8.02 -18.29
CA SER A 113 3.04 -7.23 -19.19
C SER A 113 4.52 -7.62 -19.14
N ALA A 114 4.93 -8.50 -18.21
CA ALA A 114 6.29 -9.01 -18.15
C ALA A 114 6.61 -9.96 -19.32
N HIS A 115 5.57 -10.49 -19.97
CA HIS A 115 5.72 -11.39 -21.11
C HIS A 115 5.35 -10.66 -22.40
N GLY A 116 6.27 -10.69 -23.37
CA GLY A 116 6.00 -10.24 -24.73
C GLY A 116 5.30 -11.33 -25.55
N LEU A 117 4.65 -10.94 -26.65
CA LEU A 117 4.31 -11.88 -27.73
C LEU A 117 5.62 -12.38 -28.37
N PRO A 118 5.76 -13.68 -28.74
CA PRO A 118 4.72 -14.65 -29.09
C PRO A 118 4.61 -15.89 -28.18
N THR A 119 5.47 -16.08 -27.19
CA THR A 119 5.38 -17.23 -26.27
C THR A 119 4.36 -16.92 -25.18
N LEU A 120 3.12 -17.27 -25.48
CA LEU A 120 1.88 -17.13 -24.71
C LEU A 120 1.86 -17.92 -23.39
N GLN A 121 2.98 -17.99 -22.65
CA GLN A 121 2.92 -18.44 -21.27
C GLN A 121 2.23 -17.35 -20.45
N GLN A 122 0.91 -17.52 -20.31
CA GLN A 122 0.12 -16.73 -19.38
C GLN A 122 0.61 -17.05 -17.96
N CYS A 123 0.81 -16.00 -17.15
CA CYS A 123 1.06 -16.19 -15.73
C CYS A 123 -0.16 -16.87 -15.10
N CYS A 124 0.11 -17.84 -14.22
CA CYS A 124 -0.88 -18.14 -13.19
C CYS A 124 -1.07 -16.92 -12.28
N ALA A 125 -2.16 -16.90 -11.51
CA ALA A 125 -2.53 -15.71 -10.76
C ALA A 125 -1.48 -15.29 -9.71
N ILE A 126 -0.84 -16.27 -9.05
CA ILE A 126 0.21 -15.97 -8.08
C ILE A 126 1.46 -15.37 -8.74
N ASP A 127 1.93 -15.95 -9.85
CA ASP A 127 3.07 -15.41 -10.62
C ASP A 127 2.75 -13.99 -11.15
N TYR A 128 1.51 -13.77 -11.61
CA TYR A 128 1.06 -12.45 -12.03
C TYR A 128 1.14 -11.44 -10.89
N THR A 129 0.68 -11.84 -9.69
CA THR A 129 0.66 -10.99 -8.50
C THR A 129 2.09 -10.59 -8.10
N LEU A 130 3.00 -11.55 -8.04
CA LEU A 130 4.41 -11.30 -7.72
C LEU A 130 5.08 -10.40 -8.76
N HIS A 131 4.96 -10.73 -10.06
CA HIS A 131 5.48 -9.87 -11.14
C HIS A 131 4.92 -8.45 -11.09
N THR A 132 3.65 -8.30 -10.71
CA THR A 132 3.00 -6.99 -10.59
C THR A 132 3.60 -6.18 -9.45
N ILE A 133 3.75 -6.78 -8.27
CA ILE A 133 4.23 -6.09 -7.07
C ILE A 133 5.72 -5.77 -7.18
N ASP A 134 6.52 -6.68 -7.73
CA ASP A 134 7.94 -6.43 -8.02
C ASP A 134 8.11 -5.27 -9.00
N HIS A 135 7.34 -5.28 -10.10
CA HIS A 135 7.39 -4.21 -11.09
C HIS A 135 6.96 -2.86 -10.51
N ILE A 136 5.90 -2.83 -9.70
CA ILE A 136 5.42 -1.61 -9.06
C ILE A 136 6.44 -1.09 -8.06
N THR A 137 7.01 -1.96 -7.22
CA THR A 137 8.05 -1.62 -6.24
C THR A 137 9.29 -1.05 -6.93
N ALA A 138 9.75 -1.67 -8.01
CA ALA A 138 10.86 -1.16 -8.81
C ALA A 138 10.53 0.20 -9.46
N THR A 139 9.29 0.37 -9.92
CA THR A 139 8.85 1.61 -10.56
C THR A 139 8.77 2.77 -9.56
N LEU A 140 8.16 2.55 -8.39
CA LEU A 140 8.00 3.57 -7.34
C LEU A 140 9.34 3.99 -6.72
N ASN A 141 10.32 3.09 -6.65
CA ASN A 141 11.64 3.36 -6.08
C ASN A 141 12.69 3.82 -7.12
N SER A 142 12.33 3.90 -8.39
CA SER A 142 13.25 4.36 -9.44
C SER A 142 13.32 5.88 -9.50
N SER A 143 14.50 6.46 -9.27
CA SER A 143 14.75 7.90 -9.45
C SER A 143 14.54 8.38 -10.89
N LYS A 144 14.54 7.48 -11.87
CA LYS A 144 14.18 7.79 -13.26
C LYS A 144 12.69 8.07 -13.42
N ASN A 145 11.84 7.28 -12.76
CA ASN A 145 10.38 7.40 -12.86
C ASN A 145 9.82 8.37 -11.83
N PHE A 146 10.44 8.47 -10.65
CA PHE A 146 10.06 9.36 -9.55
C PHE A 146 11.33 10.03 -9.00
N PRO A 147 11.78 11.14 -9.62
CA PRO A 147 13.03 11.81 -9.25
C PRO A 147 12.96 12.54 -7.90
N SER A 148 11.76 12.84 -7.41
CA SER A 148 11.50 13.46 -6.11
C SER A 148 10.28 12.81 -5.47
N ARG A 149 10.24 12.82 -4.13
CA ARG A 149 9.06 12.45 -3.34
C ARG A 149 8.21 13.65 -2.91
N LEU A 150 8.79 14.86 -2.95
CA LEU A 150 8.15 16.11 -2.53
C LEU A 150 7.48 16.87 -3.68
N SER A 151 7.89 16.57 -4.92
CA SER A 151 7.38 17.23 -6.12
C SER A 151 7.26 16.19 -7.24
N ILE A 152 6.04 15.76 -7.56
CA ILE A 152 5.81 14.69 -8.54
C ILE A 152 5.54 15.27 -9.94
N PRO A 153 6.49 15.14 -10.90
CA PRO A 153 6.32 15.74 -12.21
C PRO A 153 5.22 15.02 -13.02
N GLN A 154 4.62 15.75 -13.98
CA GLN A 154 3.49 15.25 -14.78
C GLN A 154 3.77 13.93 -15.51
N THR A 155 5.03 13.70 -15.90
CA THR A 155 5.49 12.44 -16.50
C THR A 155 5.37 11.26 -15.52
N SER A 156 5.75 11.46 -14.26
CA SER A 156 5.64 10.47 -13.17
C SER A 156 4.18 10.14 -12.84
N GLN A 157 3.30 11.14 -12.84
CA GLN A 157 1.87 10.98 -12.52
C GLN A 157 1.17 9.96 -13.43
N ARG A 158 1.62 9.81 -14.69
CA ARG A 158 1.06 8.81 -15.61
C ARG A 158 1.23 7.38 -15.12
N HIS A 159 2.34 7.09 -14.41
CA HIS A 159 2.59 5.77 -13.85
C HIS A 159 1.61 5.43 -12.72
N ILE A 160 1.21 6.41 -11.90
CA ILE A 160 0.32 6.22 -10.75
C ILE A 160 -1.01 5.57 -11.18
N SER A 161 -1.66 6.08 -12.23
CA SER A 161 -2.93 5.51 -12.72
C SER A 161 -2.79 4.09 -13.28
N ALA A 162 -1.64 3.76 -13.87
CA ALA A 162 -1.34 2.41 -14.35
C ALA A 162 -1.07 1.44 -13.18
N ILE A 163 -0.37 1.91 -12.14
CA ILE A 163 -0.08 1.17 -10.91
C ILE A 163 -1.39 0.86 -10.19
N ALA A 164 -2.24 1.87 -9.92
CA ALA A 164 -3.51 1.68 -9.22
C ALA A 164 -4.41 0.62 -9.90
N ARG A 165 -4.54 0.67 -11.23
CA ARG A 165 -5.30 -0.35 -11.99
C ARG A 165 -4.72 -1.75 -11.88
N ARG A 166 -3.40 -1.90 -11.74
CA ARG A 166 -2.75 -3.21 -11.58
C ARG A 166 -2.97 -3.77 -10.17
N LEU A 167 -2.83 -2.93 -9.15
CA LEU A 167 -3.13 -3.31 -7.76
C LEU A 167 -4.60 -3.72 -7.61
N ALA A 168 -5.52 -2.99 -8.23
CA ALA A 168 -6.94 -3.34 -8.23
C ALA A 168 -7.23 -4.74 -8.79
N ARG A 169 -6.43 -5.24 -9.75
CA ARG A 169 -6.58 -6.61 -10.28
C ARG A 169 -6.17 -7.67 -9.26
N VAL A 170 -5.11 -7.41 -8.49
CA VAL A 170 -4.66 -8.28 -7.40
C VAL A 170 -5.76 -8.37 -6.33
N PHE A 171 -6.30 -7.23 -5.90
CA PHE A 171 -7.43 -7.19 -4.97
C PHE A 171 -8.67 -7.91 -5.51
N ALA A 172 -9.04 -7.66 -6.77
CA ALA A 172 -10.19 -8.32 -7.39
C ALA A 172 -10.00 -9.84 -7.44
N HIS A 173 -8.80 -10.32 -7.82
CA HIS A 173 -8.50 -11.75 -7.82
C HIS A 173 -8.63 -12.35 -6.41
N ALA A 174 -8.01 -11.73 -5.40
CA ALA A 174 -8.11 -12.17 -4.01
C ALA A 174 -9.58 -12.23 -3.54
N TYR A 175 -10.35 -11.18 -3.80
CA TYR A 175 -11.75 -11.09 -3.39
C TYR A 175 -12.66 -12.15 -4.03
N PHE A 176 -12.49 -12.43 -5.33
CA PHE A 176 -13.35 -13.35 -6.08
C PHE A 176 -12.92 -14.83 -5.99
N HIS A 177 -11.63 -15.12 -5.80
CA HIS A 177 -11.10 -16.48 -5.83
C HIS A 177 -10.51 -16.97 -4.50
N HIS A 178 -10.08 -16.07 -3.63
CA HIS A 178 -9.46 -16.37 -2.34
C HIS A 178 -10.12 -15.56 -1.21
N ARG A 179 -11.46 -15.68 -1.11
CA ARG A 179 -12.27 -14.80 -0.26
C ARG A 179 -11.85 -14.85 1.21
N GLU A 180 -11.60 -16.05 1.74
CA GLU A 180 -11.18 -16.25 3.12
C GLU A 180 -9.85 -15.53 3.39
N VAL A 181 -8.85 -15.71 2.50
CA VAL A 181 -7.56 -15.02 2.59
C VAL A 181 -7.74 -13.50 2.56
N PHE A 182 -8.61 -12.97 1.70
CA PHE A 182 -8.91 -11.54 1.63
C PHE A 182 -9.52 -11.02 2.94
N GLU A 183 -10.57 -11.67 3.45
CA GLU A 183 -11.27 -11.25 4.66
C GLU A 183 -10.39 -11.34 5.91
N GLU A 184 -9.62 -12.42 6.06
CA GLU A 184 -8.69 -12.52 7.19
C GLU A 184 -7.55 -11.48 7.12
N SER A 185 -7.17 -11.08 5.91
CA SER A 185 -6.16 -10.03 5.72
C SER A 185 -6.69 -8.67 6.15
N GLU A 186 -7.93 -8.34 5.79
CA GLU A 186 -8.63 -7.12 6.21
C GLU A 186 -8.76 -7.03 7.74
N VAL A 187 -9.14 -8.14 8.39
CA VAL A 187 -9.24 -8.19 9.87
C VAL A 187 -7.90 -7.92 10.52
N ARG A 188 -6.81 -8.53 10.03
CA ARG A 188 -5.47 -8.33 10.59
C ARG A 188 -4.94 -6.92 10.39
N LEU A 189 -5.26 -6.27 9.27
CA LEU A 189 -4.92 -4.87 9.01
C LEU A 189 -5.81 -3.89 9.80
N SER A 190 -6.89 -4.38 10.42
CA SER A 190 -7.85 -3.60 11.21
C SER A 190 -7.87 -3.96 12.72
N PRO A 191 -6.74 -3.89 13.44
CA PRO A 191 -6.64 -4.37 14.83
C PRO A 191 -7.47 -3.56 15.85
N LEU A 192 -8.16 -2.49 15.45
CA LEU A 192 -9.05 -1.72 16.33
C LEU A 192 -10.37 -2.45 16.67
N GLN A 193 -10.68 -3.58 16.05
CA GLN A 193 -11.89 -4.35 16.39
C GLN A 193 -11.87 -4.90 17.83
N ASP A 194 -10.69 -5.09 18.43
CA ASP A 194 -10.53 -5.57 19.83
C ASP A 194 -10.55 -4.45 20.89
N ARG A 195 -10.81 -3.19 20.50
CA ARG A 195 -10.89 -2.04 21.44
C ARG A 195 -12.30 -1.46 21.61
N ARG A 196 -13.34 -2.30 21.52
CA ARG A 196 -14.73 -1.94 21.88
C ARG A 196 -15.26 -2.82 23.00
#